data_AF-A0A1I3TJ37-F1
#
_entry.id   AF-A0A1I3TJ37-F1
#
_cell.length_a   1.000
_cell.length_b   1.000
_cell.length_c   1.000
_cell.angle_alpha   90.00
_cell.angle_beta   90.00
_cell.angle_gamma   90.00
#
_symmetry.space_group_name_H-M   'P 1'
#
loop_
_entity.id
_entity.type
_entity.pdbx_description
1 polymer ?
#
loop_
_entity_poly.entity_id
_entity_poly.type
_entity_poly.pdbx_seq_one_letter_code
_entity_poly.pdbx_strand_id
1 'polypeptide(L)' 'MTGRKNKTVVPFPAARRKRKRLGGVMADARAEALRQRFAKVSNDAQTGNAMTPLKKLLKRF' A
#
# COMPACT_ATOMS: atom_id res chain seq x y z
N MET A 1 39.00 -21.55 38.93
CA MET A 1 38.23 -20.31 38.70
C MET A 1 37.60 -20.36 37.32
N THR A 2 36.33 -20.75 37.22
CA THR A 2 35.62 -20.85 35.93
C THR A 2 34.53 -19.79 35.88
N GLY A 3 34.83 -18.67 35.21
CA GLY A 3 33.90 -17.56 35.00
C GLY A 3 32.77 -17.97 34.05
N ARG A 4 31.57 -18.16 34.60
CA ARG A 4 30.35 -18.33 33.79
C ARG A 4 30.05 -17.00 33.09
N LYS A 5 30.20 -16.97 31.77
CA LYS A 5 29.71 -15.86 30.94
C LYS A 5 28.19 -15.82 31.08
N ASN A 6 27.68 -14.82 31.78
CA ASN A 6 26.25 -14.54 31.85
C ASN A 6 25.76 -14.27 30.42
N LYS A 7 25.10 -15.25 29.81
CA LYS A 7 24.40 -15.09 28.53
C LYS A 7 23.21 -14.18 28.80
N THR A 8 23.39 -12.88 28.60
CA THR A 8 22.28 -11.92 28.67
C THR A 8 21.31 -12.26 27.54
N VAL A 9 20.30 -13.06 27.85
CA VAL A 9 19.21 -13.36 26.91
C VAL A 9 18.44 -12.07 26.73
N VAL A 10 18.65 -11.39 25.60
CA VAL A 10 17.87 -10.21 25.24
C VAL A 10 16.44 -10.69 24.99
N PRO A 11 15.45 -10.27 25.80
CA PRO A 11 14.09 -10.73 25.62
C PRO A 11 13.60 -10.27 24.24
N PHE A 12 13.11 -11.23 23.45
CA PHE A 12 12.46 -10.93 22.19
C PHE A 12 11.30 -9.97 22.48
N PRO A 13 11.16 -8.84 21.76
CA PRO A 13 10.15 -7.85 22.10
C PRO A 13 8.76 -8.48 21.99
N ALA A 14 8.12 -8.71 23.14
CA ALA A 14 6.81 -9.36 23.25
C ALA A 14 5.69 -8.57 22.54
N ALA A 15 5.92 -7.28 22.29
CA ALA A 15 5.00 -6.42 21.57
C ALA A 15 5.66 -5.90 20.29
N ARG A 16 5.05 -6.21 19.14
CA ARG A 16 5.34 -5.55 17.87
C ARG A 16 5.01 -4.06 18.05
N ARG A 17 6.02 -3.18 17.98
CA ARG A 17 5.82 -1.72 18.03
C ARG A 17 4.77 -1.35 16.98
N LYS A 18 3.61 -0.84 17.42
CA LYS A 18 2.55 -0.38 16.52
C LYS A 18 3.13 0.72 15.63
N ARG A 19 2.96 0.60 14.31
CA ARG A 19 3.35 1.66 13.38
C ARG A 19 2.43 2.85 13.61
N LYS A 20 3.00 4.04 13.78
CA LYS A 20 2.22 5.29 13.83
C LYS A 20 1.47 5.41 12.50
N ARG A 21 0.15 5.55 12.55
CA ARG A 21 -0.65 5.83 11.35
C ARG A 21 -0.21 7.18 10.79
N LEU A 22 0.19 7.19 9.53
CA LEU A 22 0.55 8.41 8.82
C LEU A 22 -0.69 8.86 8.03
N GLY A 23 -1.18 10.05 8.33
CA GLY A 23 -2.40 10.61 7.73
C GLY A 23 -3.56 10.71 8.72
N GLY A 24 -4.25 11.84 8.69
CA GLY A 24 -5.53 12.05 9.38
C GLY A 24 -6.72 11.87 8.43
N VAL A 25 -7.91 12.27 8.87
CA VAL A 25 -9.18 12.11 8.12
C VAL A 25 -9.10 12.62 6.67
N MET A 26 -8.41 13.74 6.44
CA MET A 26 -8.23 14.32 5.09
C MET A 26 -7.31 13.50 4.18
N ALA A 27 -6.39 12.71 4.74
CA ALA A 27 -5.56 11.80 3.96
C ALA A 27 -6.37 10.56 3.55
N ASP A 28 -7.24 10.08 4.44
CA ASP A 28 -8.12 8.94 4.14
C ASP A 28 -9.13 9.28 3.04
N ALA A 29 -9.77 10.45 3.12
CA ALA A 29 -10.69 10.92 2.08
C ALA A 29 -10.02 11.04 0.70
N ARG A 30 -8.76 11.51 0.66
CA ARG A 30 -7.98 11.56 -0.59
C ARG A 30 -7.63 10.16 -1.10
N ALA A 31 -7.25 9.25 -0.21
CA ALA A 31 -6.98 7.87 -0.59
C ALA A 31 -8.22 7.16 -1.14
N GLU A 32 -9.38 7.42 -0.55
CA GLU A 32 -10.66 6.86 -1.02
C GLU A 32 -11.07 7.42 -2.39
N ALA A 33 -10.93 8.74 -2.59
CA ALA A 33 -11.18 9.36 -3.89
C ALA A 33 -10.24 8.80 -4.99
N LEU A 34 -8.96 8.59 -4.67
CA LEU A 34 -8.02 7.93 -5.58
C LEU A 34 -8.43 6.49 -5.89
N ARG A 35 -8.83 5.72 -4.86
CA ARG A 35 -9.30 4.34 -5.03
C ARG A 35 -10.50 4.26 -5.97
N GLN A 36 -11.48 5.15 -5.84
CA GLN A 36 -12.64 5.21 -6.73
C GLN A 36 -12.24 5.52 -8.18
N ARG A 37 -11.32 6.48 -8.38
CA ARG A 37 -10.79 6.81 -9.71
C ARG A 37 -10.09 5.61 -10.37
N PHE A 38 -9.24 4.91 -9.63
CA PHE A 38 -8.55 3.72 -10.14
C PHE A 38 -9.51 2.56 -10.43
N ALA A 39 -10.51 2.35 -9.59
CA ALA A 39 -11.54 1.33 -9.82
C ALA A 39 -12.30 1.57 -11.14
N LYS A 40 -12.67 2.83 -11.40
CA LYS A 40 -13.31 3.21 -12.67
C LYS A 40 -12.42 2.91 -13.88
N VAL A 41 -11.15 3.33 -13.83
CA VAL A 41 -10.19 3.08 -14.91
C VAL A 41 -9.98 1.59 -15.15
N SER A 42 -9.90 0.79 -14.08
CA SER A 42 -9.76 -0.67 -14.19
C SER A 42 -10.96 -1.30 -14.87
N ASN A 43 -12.17 -0.93 -14.48
CA ASN A 43 -13.41 -1.45 -15.08
C ASN A 43 -13.52 -1.07 -16.57
N ASP A 44 -13.19 0.18 -16.91
CA ASP A 44 -13.19 0.66 -18.30
C ASP A 44 -12.16 -0.08 -19.17
N ALA A 45 -11.01 -0.45 -18.59
CA ALA A 45 -9.99 -1.26 -19.26
C ALA A 45 -10.45 -2.70 -19.51
N GLN A 46 -11.10 -3.32 -18.52
CA GLN A 46 -11.51 -4.72 -18.57
C GLN A 46 -12.70 -4.98 -19.50
N THR A 47 -13.63 -4.03 -19.57
CA THR A 47 -14.79 -4.09 -20.49
C THR A 47 -14.42 -3.79 -21.94
N GLY A 48 -13.15 -3.48 -22.22
CA GLY A 48 -12.71 -3.11 -23.57
C GLY A 48 -13.37 -1.82 -24.07
N ASN A 49 -13.88 -0.98 -23.17
CA ASN A 49 -14.60 0.23 -23.54
C ASN A 49 -13.67 1.17 -24.35
N ALA A 50 -14.15 1.63 -25.50
CA ALA A 50 -13.34 2.26 -26.56
C ALA A 50 -12.74 3.64 -26.19
N MET A 51 -13.03 4.14 -24.99
CA MET A 51 -12.57 5.43 -24.47
C MET A 51 -11.30 5.36 -23.62
N THR A 52 -10.72 4.18 -23.40
CA THR A 52 -9.48 4.07 -22.64
C THR A 52 -8.34 4.83 -23.31
N PRO A 53 -7.49 5.54 -22.56
CA PRO A 53 -6.37 6.32 -23.12
C PRO A 53 -5.44 5.45 -23.97
N LEU A 54 -5.25 4.18 -23.60
CA LEU A 54 -4.41 3.23 -24.32
C LEU A 54 -4.98 2.88 -25.71
N LYS A 55 -6.29 2.61 -25.83
CA LYS A 55 -6.93 2.39 -27.14
C LYS A 55 -6.85 3.63 -28.03
N LYS A 56 -6.97 4.83 -27.46
CA LYS A 56 -6.77 6.10 -28.19
C LYS A 56 -5.32 6.26 -28.66
N LEU A 57 -4.34 5.73 -27.93
CA LEU A 57 -2.93 5.73 -28.32
C LEU A 57 -2.66 4.71 -29.43
N LEU A 58 -3.19 3.49 -29.29
CA LEU A 58 -2.99 2.39 -30.23
C LEU A 58 -3.69 2.60 -31.58
N LYS A 59 -4.81 3.34 -31.63
CA LYS A 59 -5.49 3.70 -32.90
C LYS A 59 -4.76 4.77 -33.72
N ARG A 60 -3.76 5.44 -33.16
CA ARG A 60 -3.01 6.53 -33.83
C ARG A 60 -1.81 6.01 -34.64
N PHE A 61 -1.44 4.75 -34.46
CA PHE A 61 -0.41 4.04 -35.20
C PHE A 61 -1.08 2.94 -36.04
#